data_AF-A0A2V8EAW7-F1
#
_entry.id   AF-A0A2V8EAW7-F1
#
_cell.length_a   1.000
_cell.length_b   1.000
_cell.length_c   1.000
_cell.angle_alpha   90.00
_cell.angle_beta   90.00
_cell.angle_gamma   90.00
#
_symmetry.space_group_name_H-M   'P 1'
#
loop_
_entity.id
_entity.type
_entity.pdbx_description
1 polymer ?
#
loop_
_entity_poly.entity_id
_entity_poly.type
_entity_poly.pdbx_seq_one_letter_code
_entity_poly.pdbx_strand_id
1 'polypeptide(L)'
;MNAWPDRPEPLTRTMQLALDDAGLTARDVDVVYASANAARGLDCVEARALAALFGGSRTVITSIKGAIGESGMSGSAACAAALACGAAGRVPPIAGLAEPDPAASPLRLAKTAIDAPGPIVLVNSVASGGALFSVVLRATRDDGGRG
;
A
#
# COMPACT_ATOMS: atom_id res chain seq x y z
N MET A 1 -25.46 -5.47 -10.17
CA MET A 1 -24.85 -6.38 -9.16
C MET A 1 -23.38 -6.02 -9.12
N ASN A 2 -22.91 -5.43 -8.01
CA ASN A 2 -21.57 -4.85 -7.91
C ASN A 2 -20.54 -5.95 -7.70
N ALA A 3 -19.90 -6.40 -8.78
CA ALA A 3 -18.86 -7.43 -8.70
C ALA A 3 -17.54 -6.81 -8.23
N TRP A 4 -16.86 -7.51 -7.32
CA TRP A 4 -15.50 -7.19 -6.93
C TRP A 4 -14.54 -7.44 -8.11
N PRO A 5 -13.40 -6.73 -8.18
CA PRO A 5 -12.38 -7.02 -9.19
C PRO A 5 -11.90 -8.47 -9.07
N ASP A 6 -11.92 -9.20 -10.18
CA ASP A 6 -11.47 -10.59 -10.30
C ASP A 6 -10.11 -10.71 -11.02
N ARG A 7 -9.61 -9.61 -11.59
CA ARG A 7 -8.33 -9.55 -12.31
C ARG A 7 -7.43 -8.41 -11.81
N PRO A 8 -6.10 -8.57 -11.87
CA PRO A 8 -5.15 -7.60 -11.31
C PRO A 8 -4.91 -6.37 -12.18
N GLU A 9 -5.17 -6.44 -13.49
CA GLU A 9 -4.78 -5.40 -14.46
C GLU A 9 -5.40 -4.03 -14.16
N PRO A 10 -6.67 -3.92 -13.75
CA PRO A 10 -7.25 -2.62 -13.37
C PRO A 10 -6.49 -1.96 -12.22
N LEU A 11 -6.11 -2.71 -11.19
CA LEU A 11 -5.37 -2.17 -10.05
C LEU A 11 -3.93 -1.83 -10.43
N THR A 12 -3.26 -2.70 -11.21
CA THR A 12 -1.96 -2.41 -11.79
C THR A 12 -1.97 -1.11 -12.59
N ARG A 13 -3.00 -0.91 -13.43
CA ARG A 13 -3.18 0.32 -14.23
C ARG A 13 -3.43 1.54 -13.35
N THR A 14 -4.25 1.43 -12.31
CA THR A 14 -4.49 2.53 -11.37
C THR A 14 -3.20 2.96 -10.66
N MET A 15 -2.38 2.00 -10.22
CA MET A 15 -1.07 2.31 -9.63
C MET A 15 -0.14 2.99 -10.63
N GLN A 16 -0.08 2.50 -11.87
CA GLN A 16 0.74 3.11 -12.94
C GLN A 16 0.32 4.54 -13.23
N LEU A 17 -0.99 4.81 -13.35
CA LEU A 17 -1.50 6.17 -13.59
C LEU A 17 -1.09 7.15 -12.47
N ALA A 18 -1.14 6.72 -11.20
CA ALA A 18 -0.72 7.55 -10.08
C ALA A 18 0.80 7.82 -10.08
N LEU A 19 1.60 6.85 -10.51
CA LEU A 19 3.05 7.00 -10.67
C LEU A 19 3.38 7.94 -11.84
N ASP A 20 2.70 7.77 -12.97
CA ASP A 20 2.87 8.60 -14.17
C ASP A 20 2.50 10.06 -13.88
N ASP A 21 1.39 10.31 -13.17
CA ASP A 21 0.96 11.65 -12.73
C ASP A 21 2.01 12.31 -11.81
N ALA A 22 2.69 11.52 -10.98
CA ALA A 22 3.78 11.97 -10.13
C ALA A 22 5.14 12.06 -10.84
N GLY A 23 5.24 11.64 -12.11
CA GLY A 23 6.51 11.55 -12.84
C GLY A 23 7.50 10.52 -12.27
N LEU A 24 6.99 9.45 -11.66
CA LEU A 24 7.76 8.40 -10.99
C LEU A 24 7.59 7.05 -11.67
N THR A 25 8.49 6.12 -11.34
CA THR A 25 8.39 4.71 -11.71
C THR A 25 8.19 3.84 -10.47
N ALA A 26 7.82 2.57 -10.66
CA ALA A 26 7.69 1.62 -9.55
C ALA A 26 8.99 1.48 -8.72
N ARG A 27 10.17 1.76 -9.29
CA ARG A 27 11.47 1.68 -8.59
C ARG A 27 11.69 2.83 -7.61
N ASP A 28 10.99 3.93 -7.80
CA ASP A 28 11.07 5.12 -6.95
C ASP A 28 10.21 4.98 -5.69
N VAL A 29 9.27 4.03 -5.67
CA VAL A 29 8.38 3.77 -4.52
C VAL A 29 9.13 3.03 -3.42
N ASP A 30 9.11 3.60 -2.22
CA ASP A 30 9.78 3.04 -1.05
C ASP A 30 8.83 2.17 -0.23
N VAL A 31 7.57 2.59 -0.10
CA VAL A 31 6.55 1.92 0.71
C VAL A 31 5.21 1.90 -0.03
N VAL A 32 4.49 0.78 0.06
CA VAL A 32 3.09 0.68 -0.37
C VAL A 32 2.22 0.40 0.85
N TYR A 33 1.18 1.22 1.04
CA TYR A 33 0.07 0.92 1.94
C TYR A 33 -1.02 0.24 1.12
N ALA A 34 -1.05 -1.09 1.20
CA ALA A 34 -2.03 -1.93 0.52
C ALA A 34 -3.43 -1.81 1.15
N SER A 35 -4.46 -2.03 0.33
CA SER A 35 -5.84 -1.99 0.75
C SER A 35 -6.15 -3.12 1.74
N ALA A 36 -5.71 -4.35 1.47
CA ALA A 36 -5.80 -5.55 2.31
C ALA A 36 -7.17 -5.74 2.97
N ASN A 37 -8.20 -6.00 2.16
CA ASN A 37 -9.61 -5.94 2.58
C ASN A 37 -10.09 -7.20 3.32
N ALA A 38 -9.19 -8.12 3.66
CA ALA A 38 -9.48 -9.40 4.33
C ALA A 38 -10.45 -10.30 3.54
N ALA A 39 -10.65 -10.01 2.26
CA ALA A 39 -11.43 -10.82 1.35
C ALA A 39 -10.48 -11.60 0.45
N ARG A 40 -10.38 -12.92 0.65
CA ARG A 40 -9.39 -13.80 -0.01
C ARG A 40 -9.24 -13.54 -1.52
N GLY A 41 -10.35 -13.40 -2.24
CA GLY A 41 -10.31 -13.14 -3.69
C GLY A 41 -9.68 -11.79 -4.04
N LEU A 42 -10.04 -10.73 -3.31
CA LEU A 42 -9.55 -9.38 -3.55
C LEU A 42 -8.10 -9.23 -3.10
N ASP A 43 -7.73 -9.83 -1.97
CA ASP A 43 -6.35 -9.82 -1.47
C ASP A 43 -5.41 -10.60 -2.41
N CYS A 44 -5.89 -11.69 -3.04
CA CYS A 44 -5.14 -12.40 -4.07
C CYS A 44 -4.95 -11.55 -5.34
N VAL A 45 -5.99 -10.84 -5.78
CA VAL A 45 -5.92 -9.90 -6.91
C VAL A 45 -4.96 -8.76 -6.61
N GLU A 46 -5.02 -8.17 -5.42
CA GLU A 46 -4.09 -7.12 -4.97
C GLU A 46 -2.65 -7.64 -4.89
N ALA A 47 -2.44 -8.82 -4.31
CA ALA A 47 -1.12 -9.44 -4.24
C ALA A 47 -0.50 -9.67 -5.63
N ARG A 48 -1.29 -10.13 -6.60
CA ARG A 48 -0.84 -10.30 -8.00
C ARG A 48 -0.50 -8.96 -8.65
N ALA A 49 -1.33 -7.95 -8.46
CA ALA A 49 -1.11 -6.61 -9.01
C ALA A 49 0.16 -5.96 -8.43
N LEU A 50 0.36 -6.09 -7.12
CA LEU A 50 1.57 -5.64 -6.43
C LEU A 50 2.79 -6.43 -6.88
N ALA A 51 2.70 -7.76 -6.99
CA ALA A 51 3.81 -8.61 -7.44
C ALA A 51 4.27 -8.26 -8.86
N ALA A 52 3.33 -7.89 -9.74
CA ALA A 52 3.64 -7.46 -11.10
C ALA A 52 4.50 -6.19 -11.16
N LEU A 53 4.36 -5.26 -10.20
CA LEU A 53 5.11 -4.00 -10.18
C LEU A 53 6.32 -4.01 -9.23
N PHE A 54 6.18 -4.68 -8.08
CA PHE A 54 7.11 -4.59 -6.96
C PHE A 54 7.75 -5.94 -6.59
N GLY A 55 7.46 -7.02 -7.32
CA GLY A 55 8.06 -8.33 -7.07
C GLY A 55 9.59 -8.28 -7.16
N GLY A 56 10.28 -8.78 -6.12
CA GLY A 56 11.74 -8.76 -6.03
C GLY A 56 12.35 -7.36 -5.85
N SER A 57 11.53 -6.33 -5.62
CA SER A 57 12.00 -4.97 -5.38
C SER A 57 12.34 -4.71 -3.90
N ARG A 58 12.94 -3.55 -3.63
CA ARG A 58 13.20 -3.07 -2.26
C ARG A 58 11.95 -2.53 -1.55
N THR A 59 10.87 -2.27 -2.30
CA THR A 59 9.65 -1.61 -1.85
C THR A 59 8.97 -2.43 -0.76
N VAL A 60 8.67 -1.78 0.37
CA VAL A 60 8.02 -2.43 1.51
C VAL A 60 6.50 -2.36 1.35
N ILE A 61 5.81 -3.48 1.55
CA ILE A 61 4.35 -3.51 1.54
C ILE A 61 3.84 -3.59 2.98
N THR A 62 2.96 -2.67 3.36
CA THR A 62 2.27 -2.66 4.66
C THR A 62 0.77 -2.45 4.49
N SER A 63 0.00 -2.60 5.56
CA SER A 63 -1.40 -2.21 5.64
C SER A 63 -1.76 -1.95 7.09
N ILE A 64 -2.53 -0.90 7.33
CA ILE A 64 -3.03 -0.55 8.66
C ILE A 64 -4.39 -1.19 8.96
N LYS A 65 -5.04 -1.78 7.96
CA LYS A 65 -6.42 -2.25 8.07
C LYS A 65 -6.60 -3.37 9.09
N GLY A 66 -5.57 -4.20 9.27
CA GLY A 66 -5.54 -5.22 10.33
C GLY A 66 -5.57 -4.64 11.75
N ALA A 67 -5.17 -3.38 11.94
CA ALA A 67 -5.17 -2.71 13.24
C ALA A 67 -6.44 -1.85 13.48
N ILE A 68 -7.02 -1.26 12.43
CA ILE A 68 -8.13 -0.29 12.56
C ILE A 68 -9.49 -0.78 12.02
N GLY A 69 -9.52 -1.93 11.35
CA GLY A 69 -10.73 -2.46 10.71
C GLY A 69 -11.07 -1.79 9.36
N GLU A 70 -12.09 -2.32 8.69
CA GLU A 70 -12.67 -1.69 7.50
C GLU A 70 -13.64 -0.57 7.90
N SER A 71 -13.49 0.58 7.26
CA SER A 71 -14.43 1.70 7.36
C SER A 71 -14.38 2.52 6.08
N GLY A 72 -15.41 3.31 5.79
CA GLY A 72 -15.41 4.23 4.63
C GLY A 72 -14.29 5.27 4.63
N MET A 73 -13.54 5.40 5.74
CA MET A 73 -12.35 6.24 5.89
C MET A 73 -11.04 5.49 5.69
N SER A 74 -11.05 4.19 5.32
CA SER A 74 -9.83 3.37 5.29
C SER A 74 -8.75 3.94 4.35
N GLY A 75 -9.14 4.54 3.22
CA GLY A 75 -8.22 5.27 2.33
C GLY A 75 -7.60 6.51 2.97
N SER A 76 -8.39 7.39 3.58
CA SER A 76 -7.88 8.60 4.25
C SER A 76 -7.04 8.27 5.48
N ALA A 77 -7.42 7.22 6.22
CA ALA A 77 -6.65 6.73 7.37
C ALA A 77 -5.29 6.16 6.92
N ALA A 78 -5.23 5.47 5.79
CA ALA A 78 -3.97 4.98 5.22
C ALA A 78 -3.05 6.13 4.81
N CYS A 79 -3.58 7.19 4.19
CA CYS A 79 -2.81 8.40 3.90
C CYS A 79 -2.29 9.08 5.18
N ALA A 80 -3.15 9.26 6.19
CA ALA A 80 -2.75 9.86 7.46
C ALA A 80 -1.67 9.02 8.16
N ALA A 81 -1.80 7.69 8.17
CA ALA A 81 -0.82 6.79 8.74
C ALA A 81 0.49 6.81 7.94
N ALA A 82 0.45 6.85 6.61
CA ALA A 82 1.64 6.97 5.76
C ALA A 82 2.43 8.24 6.10
N LEU A 83 1.74 9.37 6.23
CA LEU A 83 2.38 10.64 6.60
C LEU A 83 2.91 10.62 8.03
N ALA A 84 2.11 10.19 9.01
CA ALA A 84 2.53 10.17 10.41
C ALA A 84 3.68 9.19 10.68
N CYS A 85 3.60 7.96 10.14
CA CYS A 85 4.68 6.98 10.27
C CYS A 85 5.93 7.41 9.50
N GLY A 86 5.76 7.95 8.28
CA GLY A 86 6.88 8.44 7.49
C GLY A 86 7.59 9.64 8.11
N ALA A 87 6.85 10.55 8.77
CA ALA A 87 7.41 11.66 9.56
C ALA A 87 8.27 11.13 10.73
N ALA A 88 7.83 10.05 11.38
CA ALA A 88 8.61 9.34 12.39
C ALA A 88 9.73 8.45 11.80
N GLY A 89 9.87 8.37 10.48
CA GLY A 89 10.85 7.51 9.81
C GLY A 89 10.57 6.02 9.95
N ARG A 90 9.31 5.61 10.11
CA ARG A 90 8.90 4.23 10.38
C ARG A 90 7.87 3.71 9.38
N VAL A 91 7.80 2.40 9.26
CA VAL A 91 6.71 1.68 8.57
C VAL A 91 6.08 0.70 9.57
N PRO A 92 4.75 0.73 9.75
CA PRO A 92 4.06 -0.18 10.66
C PRO A 92 4.04 -1.61 10.12
N PRO A 93 3.88 -2.63 10.98
CA PRO A 93 3.63 -3.99 10.55
C PRO A 93 2.21 -4.15 10.00
N ILE A 94 1.99 -5.19 9.19
CA ILE A 94 0.67 -5.69 8.84
C ILE A 94 0.14 -6.48 10.05
N ALA A 95 -0.70 -5.84 10.86
CA ALA A 95 -1.28 -6.48 12.04
C ALA A 95 -2.14 -7.71 11.65
N GLY A 96 -1.93 -8.84 12.34
CA GLY A 96 -2.68 -10.08 12.11
C GLY A 96 -2.24 -10.91 10.90
N LEU A 97 -1.15 -10.53 10.22
CA LEU A 97 -0.62 -11.31 9.09
C LEU A 97 0.07 -12.59 9.56
N ALA A 98 -0.68 -13.71 9.60
CA ALA A 98 -0.14 -15.03 9.91
C ALA A 98 0.33 -15.76 8.64
N GLU A 99 -0.59 -15.96 7.69
CA GLU A 99 -0.36 -16.70 6.45
C GLU A 99 -0.64 -15.80 5.24
N PRO A 100 0.40 -15.18 4.64
CA PRO A 100 0.22 -14.39 3.42
C PRO A 100 -0.19 -15.28 2.24
N ASP A 101 -0.95 -14.72 1.30
CA ASP A 101 -1.29 -15.40 0.05
C ASP A 101 -0.01 -15.80 -0.71
N PRO A 102 0.07 -17.01 -1.31
CA PRO A 102 1.22 -17.42 -2.11
C PRO A 102 1.60 -16.44 -3.22
N ALA A 103 0.63 -15.70 -3.79
CA ALA A 103 0.87 -14.66 -4.78
C ALA A 103 1.68 -13.47 -4.23
N ALA A 104 1.70 -13.28 -2.91
CA ALA A 104 2.51 -12.26 -2.23
C ALA A 104 3.94 -12.73 -1.91
N SER A 105 4.32 -13.96 -2.26
CA SER A 105 5.67 -14.49 -2.04
C SER A 105 6.83 -13.64 -2.61
N PRO A 106 6.72 -12.94 -3.77
CA PRO A 106 7.80 -12.08 -4.25
C PRO A 106 7.80 -10.69 -3.59
N LEU A 107 6.85 -10.39 -2.69
CA LEU A 107 6.71 -9.09 -2.06
C LEU A 107 7.43 -9.01 -0.71
N ARG A 108 7.99 -7.85 -0.42
CA ARG A 108 8.59 -7.55 0.89
C ARG A 108 7.52 -7.05 1.87
N LEU A 109 6.81 -7.97 2.50
CA LEU A 109 5.76 -7.65 3.49
C LEU A 109 6.35 -7.20 4.84
N ALA A 110 5.84 -6.11 5.40
CA ALA A 110 6.21 -5.63 6.74
C ALA A 110 5.57 -6.50 7.84
N LYS A 111 6.28 -7.53 8.30
CA LYS A 111 5.83 -8.42 9.40
C LYS A 111 6.06 -7.81 10.79
N THR A 112 7.03 -6.90 10.90
CA THR A 112 7.36 -6.13 12.10
C THR A 112 7.47 -4.65 11.73
N ALA A 113 7.44 -3.77 12.74
CA ALA A 113 7.74 -2.36 12.50
C ALA A 113 9.20 -2.22 12.07
N ILE A 114 9.45 -1.48 10.99
CA ILE A 114 10.80 -1.25 10.46
C ILE A 114 11.05 0.25 10.23
N ASP A 115 12.30 0.61 10.00
CA ASP A 115 12.64 1.96 9.55
C ASP A 115 12.21 2.16 8.10
N ALA A 116 11.70 3.36 7.81
CA ALA A 116 11.23 3.72 6.48
C ALA A 116 12.43 3.77 5.49
N PRO A 117 12.39 2.99 4.39
CA PRO A 117 13.48 2.93 3.43
C PRO A 117 13.62 4.20 2.58
N GLY A 118 12.59 5.06 2.59
CA GLY A 118 12.57 6.34 1.90
C GLY A 118 11.19 7.01 2.01
N PRO A 119 11.04 8.21 1.43
CA PRO A 119 9.87 9.05 1.63
C PRO A 119 8.73 8.80 0.65
N ILE A 120 8.93 8.03 -0.43
CA ILE A 120 7.92 7.87 -1.49
C ILE A 120 6.97 6.74 -1.12
N VAL A 121 5.70 7.10 -0.88
CA VAL A 121 4.66 6.16 -0.46
C VAL A 121 3.57 6.09 -1.51
N LEU A 122 3.18 4.88 -1.90
CA LEU A 122 1.99 4.62 -2.68
C LEU A 122 0.88 4.08 -1.76
N VAL A 123 -0.31 4.67 -1.79
CA VAL A 123 -1.46 4.22 -1.00
C VAL A 123 -2.53 3.69 -1.93
N ASN A 124 -2.93 2.43 -1.73
CA ASN A 124 -4.03 1.81 -2.46
C ASN A 124 -5.29 1.75 -1.60
N SER A 125 -6.44 1.95 -2.24
CA SER A 125 -7.75 1.76 -1.61
C SER A 125 -8.73 1.18 -2.64
N VAL A 126 -9.51 0.19 -2.20
CA VAL A 126 -10.58 -0.41 -3.01
C VAL A 126 -11.90 -0.13 -2.31
N ALA A 127 -12.81 0.56 -3.01
CA ALA A 127 -14.14 0.86 -2.49
C ALA A 127 -15.18 -0.16 -2.98
N SER A 128 -16.30 -0.24 -2.27
CA SER A 128 -17.45 -1.05 -2.70
C SER A 128 -17.93 -0.63 -4.09
N GLY A 129 -18.23 -1.59 -4.95
CA GLY A 129 -18.50 -1.32 -6.37
C GLY A 129 -17.30 -1.49 -7.30
N GLY A 130 -16.12 -1.83 -6.78
CA GLY A 130 -14.93 -2.12 -7.57
C GLY A 130 -14.16 -0.87 -8.01
N ALA A 131 -14.44 0.29 -7.41
CA ALA A 131 -13.65 1.49 -7.63
C ALA A 131 -12.26 1.33 -6.97
N LEU A 132 -11.22 1.61 -7.75
CA LEU A 132 -9.82 1.46 -7.36
C LEU A 132 -9.17 2.83 -7.32
N PHE A 133 -8.49 3.13 -6.22
CA PHE A 133 -7.77 4.39 -6.03
C PHE A 133 -6.32 4.11 -5.67
N SER A 134 -5.40 4.87 -6.26
CA SER A 134 -3.99 4.90 -5.89
C SER A 134 -3.54 6.36 -5.77
N VAL A 135 -2.83 6.68 -4.70
CA VAL A 135 -2.29 8.03 -4.46
C VAL A 135 -0.81 7.91 -4.11
N VAL A 136 0.02 8.76 -4.71
CA VAL A 136 1.41 8.92 -4.34
C VAL A 136 1.54 10.04 -3.32
N LEU A 137 2.24 9.76 -2.23
CA LEU A 137 2.57 10.71 -1.17
C LEU A 137 4.09 10.77 -1.01
N ARG A 138 4.58 11.93 -0.58
CA ARG A 138 5.94 12.09 -0.07
C ARG A 138 5.85 12.37 1.43
N ALA A 139 6.28 11.42 2.25
CA ALA A 139 6.36 11.58 3.69
C ALA A 139 7.75 12.11 4.07
N THR A 140 7.85 13.42 4.32
CA THR A 140 9.08 14.04 4.82
C THR A 140 9.27 13.73 6.29
N ARG A 141 10.51 13.42 6.68
CA ARG A 141 10.85 13.28 8.10
C ARG A 141 10.68 14.61 8.79
N ASP A 142 10.26 14.55 10.04
CA ASP A 142 10.23 15.74 10.88
C ASP A 142 11.67 15.98 11.37
N ASP A 143 12.42 16.78 10.62
CA ASP A 143 13.84 17.09 10.89
C ASP A 143 13.99 18.08 12.06
N GLY A 144 13.16 17.94 13.10
CA GLY A 144 13.23 18.70 14.35
C GLY A 144 13.52 20.18 14.15
N GLY A 145 12.83 20.81 13.19
CA GLY A 145 13.15 22.14 12.68
C GLY A 145 13.37 23.14 13.80
N ARG A 146 14.63 23.58 13.93
CA ARG A 146 15.00 24.90 14.44
C ARG A 146 14.07 25.92 13.77
N GLY A 147 13.18 26.49 14.56
CA GLY A 147 12.47 27.74 14.33
C GLY A 147 12.65 28.61 15.54
#